data_AF-A0A9X3LE84-F1
#
_entry.id   AF-A0A9X3LE84-F1
#
_cell.length_a   1.000
_cell.length_b   1.000
_cell.length_c   1.000
_cell.angle_alpha   90.00
_cell.angle_beta   90.00
_cell.angle_gamma   90.00
#
_symmetry.space_group_name_H-M   'P 1'
#
loop_
_entity.id
_entity.type
_entity.pdbx_description
1 polymer ?
#
loop_
_entity_poly.entity_id
_entity_poly.type
_entity_poly.pdbx_seq_one_letter_code
_entity_poly.pdbx_strand_id
1 'polypeptide(L)'
;MESESRVLQATHYGTLAIGEKDLNCAVLEDGSRIISKAAVFSAFGRTQRGRKRGENRVANLPELPSFIDANNLTPYIDGEVRDYLLKPVLYKSKN
;
A
#
# COMPACT_ATOMS: atom_id res chain seq x y z
N MET A 1 -9.54 -14.63 -18.10
CA MET A 1 -10.53 -15.01 -17.07
C MET A 1 -10.45 -13.94 -16.01
N GLU A 2 -11.22 -12.87 -16.15
CA GLU A 2 -11.32 -11.86 -15.09
C GLU A 2 -12.15 -12.49 -13.98
N SER A 3 -11.50 -12.92 -12.90
CA SER A 3 -12.21 -13.38 -11.72
C SER A 3 -12.99 -12.20 -11.17
N GLU A 4 -14.31 -12.32 -11.05
CA GLU A 4 -15.12 -11.40 -10.26
C GLU A 4 -14.41 -11.20 -8.91
N SER A 5 -13.90 -9.99 -8.67
CA SER A 5 -13.15 -9.68 -7.47
C SER A 5 -14.12 -9.68 -6.29
N ARG A 6 -14.31 -10.85 -5.67
CA ARG A 6 -15.03 -10.97 -4.41
C ARG A 6 -14.39 -10.03 -3.40
N VAL A 7 -15.19 -9.10 -2.87
CA VAL A 7 -14.74 -8.22 -1.79
C VAL A 7 -14.59 -9.07 -0.53
N LEU A 8 -13.35 -9.37 -0.19
CA LEU A 8 -12.98 -10.20 0.96
C LEU A 8 -13.22 -9.44 2.27
N GLN A 9 -13.38 -10.20 3.37
CA GLN A 9 -13.58 -9.65 4.71
C GLN A 9 -12.33 -9.83 5.57
N ALA A 10 -12.00 -8.81 6.36
CA ALA A 10 -10.99 -8.91 7.39
C ALA A 10 -11.48 -9.79 8.55
N THR A 11 -10.67 -10.79 8.89
CA THR A 11 -10.93 -11.73 9.99
C THR A 11 -10.19 -11.32 11.26
N HIS A 12 -8.99 -10.76 11.09
CA HIS A 12 -8.10 -10.35 12.17
C HIS A 12 -7.39 -9.04 11.83
N TYR A 13 -6.96 -8.34 12.87
CA TYR A 13 -6.00 -7.24 12.77
C TYR A 13 -4.79 -7.59 13.61
N GLY A 14 -3.62 -7.19 13.14
CA GLY A 14 -2.37 -7.43 13.84
C GLY A 14 -1.29 -6.49 13.37
N THR A 15 -0.12 -6.65 13.97
CA THR A 15 1.08 -5.90 13.62
C THR A 15 1.98 -6.77 12.74
N LEU A 16 2.42 -6.22 11.62
CA LEU A 16 3.42 -6.80 10.74
C LEU A 16 4.77 -6.11 10.99
N ALA A 17 5.72 -6.85 11.53
CA ALA A 17 7.09 -6.39 11.71
C ALA A 17 7.86 -6.49 10.38
N ILE A 18 8.36 -5.36 9.88
CA ILE A 18 9.25 -5.28 8.71
C ILE A 18 10.49 -4.47 9.10
N GLY A 19 11.64 -5.15 9.18
CA GLY A 19 12.86 -4.56 9.72
C GLY A 19 12.66 -4.11 11.17
N GLU A 20 12.90 -2.83 11.45
CA GLU A 20 12.69 -2.20 12.77
C GLU A 20 11.34 -1.49 12.88
N LYS A 21 10.42 -1.74 11.93
CA LYS A 21 9.15 -1.03 11.84
C LYS A 21 7.97 -1.98 12.04
N ASP A 22 7.00 -1.48 12.78
CA ASP A 22 5.72 -2.14 13.03
C ASP A 22 4.61 -1.49 12.22
N LEU A 23 3.89 -2.30 11.44
CA LEU A 23 2.83 -1.86 10.54
C LEU A 23 1.51 -2.51 10.91
N ASN A 24 0.48 -1.71 11.17
CA ASN A 24 -0.88 -2.22 11.34
C ASN A 24 -1.37 -2.86 10.04
N CYS A 25 -1.87 -4.09 10.15
CA CYS A 25 -2.24 -4.94 9.03
C CYS A 25 -3.62 -5.59 9.27
N ALA A 26 -4.44 -5.62 8.22
CA ALA A 26 -5.65 -6.44 8.17
C ALA A 26 -5.32 -7.79 7.56
N VAL A 27 -5.85 -8.88 8.12
CA VAL A 27 -5.76 -10.23 7.56
C VAL A 27 -7.12 -10.61 7.00
N LEU A 28 -7.18 -10.89 5.70
CA LEU A 28 -8.40 -11.23 4.98
C LEU A 28 -8.73 -12.73 5.10
N GLU A 29 -9.93 -13.13 4.68
CA GLU A 29 -10.42 -14.52 4.75
C GLU A 29 -9.58 -15.53 3.94
N ASP A 30 -8.85 -15.06 2.92
CA ASP A 30 -7.93 -15.86 2.10
C ASP A 30 -6.49 -15.90 2.67
N GLY A 31 -6.25 -15.24 3.82
CA GLY A 31 -4.94 -15.10 4.43
C GLY A 31 -4.11 -13.92 3.89
N SER A 32 -4.61 -13.16 2.92
CA SER A 32 -3.94 -11.97 2.41
C SER A 32 -3.79 -10.92 3.51
N ARG A 33 -2.63 -10.25 3.51
CA ARG A 33 -2.24 -9.23 4.50
C ARG A 33 -2.24 -7.85 3.86
N ILE A 34 -3.16 -6.98 4.29
CA ILE A 34 -3.34 -5.65 3.73
C ILE A 34 -2.84 -4.59 4.70
N ILE A 35 -1.86 -3.80 4.24
CA ILE A 35 -1.36 -2.62 4.95
C ILE A 35 -1.98 -1.35 4.38
N SER A 36 -2.32 -0.41 5.24
CA SER A 36 -2.85 0.88 4.79
C SER A 36 -1.73 1.87 4.47
N LYS A 37 -2.01 2.81 3.56
CA LYS A 37 -1.11 3.96 3.32
C LYS A 37 -0.77 4.69 4.62
N ALA A 38 -1.74 4.83 5.54
CA ALA A 38 -1.52 5.47 6.84
C ALA A 38 -0.53 4.71 7.72
N ALA A 39 -0.61 3.38 7.76
CA ALA A 39 0.35 2.55 8.50
C ALA A 39 1.78 2.78 7.97
N VAL A 40 1.95 2.81 6.65
CA VAL A 40 3.25 3.10 6.02
C VAL A 40 3.77 4.48 6.42
N PHE A 41 2.96 5.54 6.28
CA PHE A 41 3.37 6.88 6.70
C PHE A 41 3.79 6.95 8.17
N SER A 42 3.02 6.32 9.05
CA SER A 42 3.30 6.26 10.48
C SER A 42 4.62 5.53 10.77
N ALA A 43 4.84 4.35 10.18
CA ALA A 43 6.07 3.58 10.36
C ALA A 43 7.33 4.33 9.92
N PHE A 44 7.24 5.06 8.80
CA PHE A 44 8.35 5.87 8.29
C PHE A 44 8.47 7.26 8.95
N GLY A 45 7.63 7.59 9.93
CA GLY A 45 7.66 8.90 10.61
C GLY A 45 7.35 10.07 9.65
N ARG A 46 6.61 9.82 8.58
CA ARG A 46 6.29 10.81 7.55
C ARG A 46 4.87 11.32 7.74
N THR A 47 4.67 12.63 7.65
CA THR A 47 3.33 13.22 7.60
C THR A 47 2.62 12.81 6.31
N GLN A 48 1.32 12.50 6.38
CA GLN A 48 0.46 12.33 5.21
C GLN A 48 0.18 13.67 4.53
N ARG A 49 1.20 14.31 3.97
CA ARG A 49 1.01 15.49 3.14
C ARG A 49 0.64 15.03 1.73
N GLY A 50 -0.47 15.54 1.23
CA GLY A 50 -0.84 15.40 -0.17
C GLY A 50 0.21 16.03 -1.08
N ARG A 51 0.28 15.56 -2.33
CA ARG A 51 1.09 16.23 -3.36
C ARG A 51 0.40 17.51 -3.80
N LYS A 52 1.18 18.48 -4.29
CA LYS A 52 0.58 19.55 -5.09
C LYS A 52 -0.01 18.95 -6.37
N ARG A 53 -1.18 19.42 -6.80
CA ARG A 53 -1.81 18.95 -8.03
C ARG A 53 -0.85 19.18 -9.21
N GLY A 54 -0.49 18.10 -9.92
CA GLY A 54 0.48 18.14 -11.02
C GLY A 54 1.94 17.87 -10.65
N GLU A 55 2.25 17.65 -9.36
CA GLU A 55 3.61 17.29 -8.92
C GLU A 55 3.88 15.79 -9.17
N ASN A 56 4.51 15.47 -10.30
CA ASN A 56 5.00 14.13 -10.62
C ASN A 56 6.50 14.05 -10.34
N ARG A 57 6.89 13.26 -9.34
CA ARG A 57 8.30 13.07 -8.97
C ARG A 57 8.99 12.01 -9.81
N VAL A 58 8.25 10.96 -10.16
CA VAL A 58 8.68 9.88 -11.06
C VAL A 58 7.87 9.98 -12.34
N ALA A 59 8.50 10.44 -13.43
CA ALA A 59 7.82 10.73 -14.70
C ALA A 59 7.09 9.50 -15.28
N ASN A 60 7.69 8.32 -15.14
CA ASN A 60 7.15 7.07 -15.69
C ASN A 60 6.09 6.41 -14.78
N LEU A 61 5.91 6.91 -13.55
CA LEU A 61 5.02 6.34 -12.53
C LEU A 61 4.31 7.45 -11.72
N PRO A 62 3.48 8.29 -12.36
CA PRO A 62 2.87 9.47 -11.73
C PRO A 62 1.93 9.12 -10.57
N GLU A 63 1.34 7.94 -10.59
CA GLU A 63 0.33 7.48 -9.62
C GLU A 63 0.92 6.84 -8.37
N LEU A 64 2.26 6.72 -8.26
CA LEU A 64 2.87 6.14 -7.07
C LEU A 64 2.41 6.86 -5.79
N PRO A 65 2.30 6.18 -4.66
CA PRO A 65 2.11 6.86 -3.39
C PRO A 65 3.29 7.75 -3.02
N SER A 66 3.05 8.89 -2.37
CA SER A 66 4.10 9.83 -1.97
C SER A 66 5.09 9.31 -0.92
N PHE A 67 4.84 8.13 -0.35
CA PHE A 67 5.81 7.48 0.53
C PHE A 67 6.92 6.74 -0.24
N ILE A 68 6.74 6.42 -1.53
CA ILE A 68 7.65 5.60 -2.35
C ILE A 68 8.06 6.27 -3.68
N ASP A 69 7.79 7.57 -3.84
CA ASP A 69 7.95 8.30 -5.12
C ASP A 69 9.32 8.96 -5.32
N ALA A 70 10.35 8.47 -4.65
CA ALA A 70 11.71 8.94 -4.85
C ALA A 70 12.32 8.29 -6.10
N ASN A 71 12.96 9.08 -6.96
CA ASN A 71 13.47 8.60 -8.26
C ASN A 71 14.47 7.43 -8.13
N ASN A 72 15.27 7.41 -7.07
CA ASN A 72 16.21 6.33 -6.79
C ASN A 72 15.54 5.00 -6.40
N LEU A 73 14.25 5.00 -6.06
CA LEU A 73 13.48 3.78 -5.75
C LEU A 73 12.89 3.12 -7.00
N THR A 74 12.85 3.83 -8.14
CA THR A 74 12.26 3.33 -9.40
C THR A 74 12.74 1.93 -9.82
N PRO A 75 14.05 1.58 -9.71
CA PRO A 75 14.53 0.25 -10.09
C PRO A 75 13.97 -0.90 -9.23
N TYR A 76 13.42 -0.60 -8.05
CA TYR A 76 12.87 -1.58 -7.11
C TYR A 76 11.33 -1.65 -7.17
N ILE A 77 10.70 -0.88 -8.06
CA ILE A 77 9.24 -0.84 -8.24
C ILE A 77 8.91 -1.48 -9.59
N ASP A 78 9.00 -2.80 -9.64
CA ASP A 78 8.70 -3.62 -10.81
C ASP A 78 7.64 -4.68 -10.51
N GLY A 79 7.23 -5.41 -11.57
CA GLY A 79 6.31 -6.54 -11.50
C GLY A 79 5.13 -6.35 -10.54
N GLU A 80 5.02 -7.28 -9.59
CA GLU A 80 3.94 -7.32 -8.60
C GLU A 80 3.98 -6.13 -7.64
N VAL A 81 5.17 -5.64 -7.25
CA VAL A 81 5.30 -4.50 -6.32
C VAL A 81 4.67 -3.26 -6.93
N ARG A 82 4.93 -3.02 -8.21
CA ARG A 82 4.29 -1.92 -8.96
C ARG A 82 2.78 -2.09 -8.98
N ASP A 83 2.29 -3.29 -9.28
CA ASP A 83 0.85 -3.56 -9.34
C ASP A 83 0.15 -3.33 -8.00
N TYR A 84 0.72 -3.80 -6.89
CA TYR A 84 0.17 -3.59 -5.54
C TYR A 84 0.19 -2.11 -5.10
N LEU A 85 1.17 -1.33 -5.55
CA LEU A 85 1.25 0.11 -5.24
C LEU A 85 0.23 0.95 -6.04
N LEU A 86 -0.16 0.50 -7.23
CA LEU A 86 -1.05 1.23 -8.14
C LEU A 86 -2.51 0.78 -8.03
N LYS A 87 -2.77 -0.44 -7.55
CA LYS A 87 -4.12 -1.03 -7.45
C LYS A 87 -4.50 -1.25 -5.98
N PRO A 88 -5.22 -0.30 -5.35
CA PRO A 88 -5.71 -0.47 -4.00
C PRO A 88 -6.64 -1.68 -3.87
N VAL A 89 -6.53 -2.40 -2.75
CA VAL A 89 -7.42 -3.53 -2.43
C VAL A 89 -8.61 -3.03 -1.61
N LEU A 90 -9.82 -3.25 -2.12
CA LEU A 90 -11.07 -3.00 -1.39
C LEU A 90 -11.45 -4.25 -0.59
N TYR A 91 -11.74 -4.08 0.70
CA TYR A 91 -12.14 -5.16 1.59
C TYR A 91 -13.15 -4.67 2.64
N LYS A 92 -13.90 -5.61 3.24
CA LYS A 92 -14.82 -5.33 4.35
C LYS A 92 -14.05 -5.36 5.67
N SER A 93 -14.08 -4.26 6.42
CA SER A 93 -13.56 -4.23 7.79
C SER A 93 -14.28 -5.25 8.67
N LYS A 94 -13.56 -5.81 9.65
CA LYS A 94 -14.18 -6.49 10.79
C LYS A 94 -14.99 -5.44 11.55
N ASN A 95 -16.29 -5.69 11.73
CA ASN A 95 -17.19 -4.87 12.55
C ASN A 95 -16.81 -4.96 14.03
#